data_AF-A0A7L4D100-F1
#
_entry.id   AF-A0A7L4D100-F1
#
_cell.length_a   1.000
_cell.length_b   1.000
_cell.length_c   1.000
_cell.angle_alpha   90.00
_cell.angle_beta   90.00
_cell.angle_gamma   90.00
#
_symmetry.space_group_name_H-M   'P 1'
#
loop_
_entity.id
_entity.type
_entity.pdbx_description
1 polymer ?
#
loop_
_entity_poly.entity_id
_entity_poly.type
_entity_poly.pdbx_seq_one_letter_code
_entity_poly.pdbx_strand_id
1 'polypeptide(L)' 'LRAGVCVDAVFGAADVDGVALQVDALRTPLGVQAAALLRCADVLAYSFLLE' A
#
# COMPACT_ATOMS: atom_id res chain seq x y z
N LEU A 1 -3.50 -7.03 2.28
CA LEU A 1 -4.60 -6.84 1.32
C LEU A 1 -5.63 -7.96 1.47
N ARG A 2 -6.77 -7.88 0.78
CA ARG A 2 -7.77 -8.97 0.72
C ARG A 2 -7.14 -10.31 0.31
N ALA A 3 -7.80 -11.41 0.65
CA ALA A 3 -7.34 -12.78 0.39
C ALA A 3 -5.95 -13.11 0.98
N GLY A 4 -5.53 -12.41 2.04
CA GLY A 4 -4.26 -12.68 2.73
C GLY A 4 -3.02 -12.24 1.95
N VAL A 5 -3.18 -11.43 0.90
CA VAL A 5 -2.06 -10.95 0.09
C VAL A 5 -1.26 -9.91 0.87
N CYS A 6 0.02 -10.19 1.11
CA CYS A 6 1.00 -9.24 1.67
C CYS A 6 1.81 -8.61 0.54
N VAL A 7 2.02 -7.30 0.63
CA VAL A 7 2.78 -6.51 -0.35
C VAL A 7 3.66 -5.53 0.40
N ASP A 8 4.80 -5.22 -0.18
CA ASP A 8 5.70 -4.16 0.28
C ASP A 8 5.65 -2.99 -0.70
N ALA A 9 5.67 -1.77 -0.18
CA ALA A 9 5.71 -0.56 -0.98
C ALA A 9 6.43 0.56 -0.22
N VAL A 10 6.81 1.61 -0.93
CA VAL A 10 7.30 2.85 -0.34
C VAL A 10 6.10 3.76 -0.11
N PHE A 11 5.88 4.17 1.14
CA PHE A 11 4.84 5.15 1.45
C PHE A 11 5.19 6.50 0.84
N GLY A 12 4.25 7.11 0.10
CA GLY A 12 4.42 8.48 -0.38
C GLY A 12 3.43 9.43 0.30
N ALA A 13 2.12 9.13 0.24
CA ALA A 13 1.11 9.95 0.90
C ALA A 13 -0.14 9.15 1.30
N ALA A 14 -0.89 9.69 2.26
CA ALA A 14 -2.27 9.30 2.53
C ALA A 14 -3.16 10.52 2.35
N ASP A 15 -4.41 10.34 1.91
CA ASP A 15 -5.37 11.43 2.01
C ASP A 15 -5.75 11.69 3.48
N VAL A 16 -6.29 12.89 3.74
CA VAL A 16 -6.61 13.37 5.09
C VAL A 16 -7.68 12.51 5.77
N ASP A 17 -8.60 11.96 4.99
CA ASP A 17 -9.69 11.12 5.48
C ASP A 17 -9.26 9.65 5.66
N GLY A 18 -8.03 9.32 5.26
CA GLY A 18 -7.46 7.99 5.34
C GLY A 18 -8.22 6.96 4.50
N VAL A 19 -8.74 7.35 3.33
CA VAL A 19 -9.49 6.44 2.44
C VAL A 19 -8.61 5.76 1.38
N ALA A 20 -7.40 6.26 1.18
CA ALA A 20 -6.42 5.78 0.21
C ALA A 20 -4.97 6.11 0.61
N LEU A 21 -4.07 5.26 0.14
CA LEU A 21 -2.62 5.38 0.31
C LEU A 21 -2.01 5.46 -1.09
N GLN A 22 -1.33 6.56 -1.39
CA GLN A 22 -0.42 6.62 -2.52
C GLN A 22 0.90 5.98 -2.09
N VAL A 23 1.35 5.02 -2.90
CA VAL A 23 2.59 4.29 -2.67
C VAL A 23 3.37 4.15 -3.97
N ASP A 24 4.68 4.12 -3.84
CA ASP A 24 5.61 3.85 -4.94
C ASP A 24 6.25 2.47 -4.79
N ALA A 25 6.75 1.94 -5.90
CA ALA A 25 7.42 0.63 -5.97
C ALA A 25 6.63 -0.50 -5.28
N LEU A 26 5.31 -0.57 -5.53
CA LEU A 26 4.44 -1.61 -4.99
C LEU A 26 4.84 -2.98 -5.53
N ARG A 27 5.33 -3.85 -4.65
CA ARG A 27 5.76 -5.21 -4.99
C ARG A 27 4.59 -6.16 -4.81
N THR A 28 4.18 -6.78 -5.92
CA THR A 28 3.13 -7.80 -5.96
C THR A 28 3.72 -9.14 -6.39
N PRO A 29 3.00 -10.27 -6.22
CA PRO A 29 3.43 -11.56 -6.76
C PRO A 29 3.63 -11.59 -8.28
N LEU A 30 3.02 -10.66 -9.02
CA LEU A 30 3.11 -10.57 -10.48
C LEU A 30 4.23 -9.65 -10.97
N GLY A 31 4.86 -8.90 -10.06
CA GLY A 31 5.90 -7.92 -10.40
C GLY A 31 5.76 -6.62 -9.61
N VAL A 32 6.52 -5.60 -10.04
CA VAL A 32 6.58 -4.28 -9.40
C VAL A 32 5.78 -3.27 -10.20
N GLN A 33 4.89 -2.55 -9.52
CA GLN A 33 4.21 -1.38 -10.06
C GLN A 33 4.93 -0.11 -9.59
N ALA A 34 5.32 0.76 -10.52
CA ALA A 34 6.11 1.95 -10.20
C ALA A 34 5.40 2.90 -9.23
N ALA A 35 4.09 3.11 -9.42
CA ALA A 35 3.23 3.91 -8.55
C ALA A 35 1.84 3.29 -8.46
N ALA A 36 1.22 3.32 -7.29
CA ALA A 36 -0.11 2.75 -7.04
C ALA A 36 -0.92 3.58 -6.04
N LEU A 37 -2.25 3.49 -6.15
CA LEU A 37 -3.18 4.00 -5.16
C LEU A 37 -3.90 2.82 -4.52
N LEU A 38 -3.57 2.51 -3.27
CA LEU A 38 -4.23 1.48 -2.48
C LEU A 38 -5.44 2.10 -1.78
N ARG A 39 -6.65 1.66 -2.10
CA ARG A 39 -7.84 2.07 -1.36
C ARG A 39 -7.84 1.39 0.00
N CYS A 40 -8.18 2.11 1.07
CA CYS A 40 -8.22 1.52 2.41
C CYS A 40 -9.22 0.37 2.53
N ALA A 41 -10.29 0.35 1.72
CA ALA A 41 -11.20 -0.79 1.62
C ALA A 41 -10.51 -2.10 1.17
N ASP A 42 -9.33 -2.04 0.56
CA ASP A 42 -8.55 -3.19 0.11
C ASP A 42 -7.40 -3.55 1.10
N VAL A 43 -7.14 -2.67 2.08
CA VAL A 43 -6.05 -2.77 3.07
C VAL A 43 -6.61 -3.21 4.42
N LEU A 44 -6.23 -4.41 4.88
CA LEU A 44 -6.64 -4.92 6.20
C LEU A 44 -5.81 -4.33 7.33
N ALA A 45 -4.51 -4.15 7.09
CA ALA A 45 -3.55 -3.54 8.00
C ALA A 45 -2.31 -3.12 7.19
N TYR A 46 -1.56 -2.15 7.70
CA TYR A 46 -0.24 -1.79 7.23
C TYR A 46 0.68 -1.51 8.43
N SER A 47 1.98 -1.66 8.24
CA SER A 47 3.00 -1.41 9.25
C SER A 47 4.25 -0.86 8.58
N PHE A 48 4.98 -0.01 9.28
CA PHE A 48 6.27 0.50 8.87
C PHE A 48 7.16 0.62 10.09
N LEU A 49 8.47 0.57 9.88
CA LEU A 49 9.44 0.84 10.92
C LEU A 49 9.51 2.36 11.12
N LEU A 50 9.46 2.81 12.37
CA LEU A 50 9.79 4.19 12.72
C LEU A 50 11.30 4.27 12.93
N GLU A 51 11.96 5.22 12.28
CA GLU A 51 13.34 5.61 12.60
C GLU A 51 13.39 6.64 13.74
#